data_AF-A0A2N2ISQ6-F1
#
_entry.id   AF-A0A2N2ISQ6-F1
#
_cell.length_a   1.000
_cell.length_b   1.000
_cell.length_c   1.000
_cell.angle_alpha   90.00
_cell.angle_beta   90.00
_cell.angle_gamma   90.00
#
_symmetry.space_group_name_H-M   'P 1'
#
loop_
_entity.id
_entity.type
_entity.pdbx_description
1 polymer ?
#
loop_
_entity_poly.entity_id
_entity_poly.type
_entity_poly.pdbx_seq_one_letter_code
_entity_poly.pdbx_strand_id
1 'polypeptide(L)'
;MRHGRLPGQAERAGRGMKIAIASGKGGTGKTTIAVSLALAADGPAHYADCDVEEPNGHILLKPVLDQRREFALTVPEVIETQCSGCGECRDICRFNAITVFGSTAMAFTELCHACGGCFLVCPENAFTRGKRVLGLLESGRAGTIGFSQGTLRVGEAMAAPLISAV
;
A
#
# COMPACT_ATOMS: atom_id res chain seq x y z
N MET A 1 -33.61 13.71 -10.29
CA MET A 1 -33.43 13.26 -8.90
C MET A 1 -32.02 13.64 -8.48
N ARG A 2 -31.89 14.47 -7.45
CA ARG A 2 -30.63 15.03 -6.96
C ARG A 2 -29.93 13.95 -6.13
N HIS A 3 -28.76 13.49 -6.56
CA HIS A 3 -27.93 12.65 -5.69
C HIS A 3 -27.37 13.52 -4.57
N GLY A 4 -28.01 13.38 -3.40
CA GLY A 4 -27.62 14.00 -2.14
C GLY A 4 -26.21 13.57 -1.75
N ARG A 5 -25.36 14.58 -1.57
CA ARG A 5 -24.07 14.46 -0.91
C ARG A 5 -24.35 14.09 0.55
N LEU A 6 -23.78 12.99 1.02
CA LEU A 6 -23.85 12.59 2.43
C LEU A 6 -23.30 13.74 3.31
N PRO A 7 -24.03 14.20 4.34
CA PRO A 7 -23.53 15.20 5.27
C PRO A 7 -22.55 14.52 6.23
N GLY A 8 -21.28 14.93 6.23
CA GLY A 8 -20.35 14.55 7.32
C GLY A 8 -18.87 14.34 6.98
N GLN A 9 -18.41 14.44 5.73
CA GLN A 9 -16.98 14.22 5.41
C GLN A 9 -16.40 15.29 4.48
N ALA A 10 -16.34 16.52 4.98
CA ALA A 10 -15.48 17.57 4.40
C ALA A 10 -15.22 18.68 5.42
N GLU A 11 -14.83 18.34 6.65
CA GLU A 11 -14.19 19.33 7.51
C GLU A 11 -12.73 19.44 7.09
N ARG A 12 -12.42 20.59 6.49
CA ARG A 12 -11.08 21.03 6.11
C ARG A 12 -10.20 21.07 7.36
N ALA A 13 -9.44 20.01 7.60
CA ALA A 13 -8.25 20.10 8.42
C ALA A 13 -7.33 21.17 7.80
N GLY A 14 -6.96 22.19 8.59
CA GLY A 14 -6.00 23.21 8.17
C GLY A 14 -4.78 22.55 7.53
N ARG A 15 -4.34 23.05 6.38
CA ARG A 15 -3.33 22.39 5.54
C ARG A 15 -1.98 22.43 6.26
N GLY A 16 -1.73 21.44 7.12
CA GLY A 16 -0.46 21.26 7.79
C GLY A 16 0.67 21.16 6.77
N MET A 17 1.83 21.70 7.13
CA MET A 17 3.02 21.61 6.28
C MET A 17 3.44 20.14 6.14
N LYS A 18 3.66 19.70 4.90
CA LYS A 18 4.19 18.36 4.60
C LYS A 18 5.64 18.52 4.14
N ILE A 19 6.56 17.85 4.82
CA ILE A 19 7.99 17.88 4.50
C ILE A 19 8.38 16.46 4.13
N ALA A 20 8.80 16.26 2.88
CA ALA A 20 9.31 14.98 2.41
C ALA A 20 10.85 15.01 2.45
N ILE A 21 11.45 14.08 3.19
CA ILE A 21 12.90 13.89 3.24
C ILE A 21 13.27 12.76 2.26
N ALA A 22 13.73 13.14 1.08
CA ALA A 22 14.14 12.21 0.02
C ALA A 22 15.64 12.33 -0.24
N SER A 23 16.28 11.21 -0.62
CA SER A 23 17.70 11.14 -0.99
C SER A 23 17.96 9.87 -1.79
N GLY A 24 19.16 9.76 -2.37
CA GLY A 24 19.64 8.55 -3.04
C GLY A 24 19.84 7.35 -2.11
N LYS A 25 20.42 6.27 -2.67
CA LYS A 25 20.66 5.00 -1.98
C LYS A 25 21.79 5.12 -0.95
N GLY A 26 21.61 4.48 0.22
CA GLY A 26 22.64 4.19 1.23
C GLY A 26 23.10 5.37 2.11
N GLY A 27 23.00 5.22 3.44
CA GLY A 27 23.80 5.97 4.42
C GLY A 27 23.66 7.51 4.47
N THR A 28 22.76 8.14 3.73
CA THR A 28 22.69 9.61 3.60
C THR A 28 22.02 10.33 4.77
N GLY A 29 21.74 9.64 5.88
CA GLY A 29 21.14 10.25 7.08
C GLY A 29 19.67 10.70 6.95
N LYS A 30 18.90 10.17 5.97
CA LYS A 30 17.48 10.53 5.77
C LYS A 30 16.66 10.42 7.05
N THR A 31 16.69 9.23 7.67
CA THR A 31 15.97 8.94 8.92
C THR A 31 16.44 9.86 10.04
N THR A 32 17.75 10.08 10.17
CA THR A 32 18.30 10.99 11.19
C THR A 32 17.76 12.40 11.05
N ILE A 33 17.82 12.98 9.84
CA ILE A 33 17.30 14.34 9.58
C ILE A 33 15.79 14.40 9.78
N ALA A 34 15.04 13.41 9.30
CA ALA A 34 13.58 13.37 9.46
C ALA A 34 13.17 13.30 10.94
N VAL A 35 13.85 12.49 11.74
CA VAL A 35 13.61 12.39 13.18
C VAL A 35 14.02 13.68 13.91
N SER A 36 15.19 14.24 13.61
CA SER A 36 15.63 15.51 14.20
C SER A 36 14.66 16.65 13.90
N LEU A 37 14.11 16.71 12.68
CA LEU A 37 13.12 17.71 12.31
C LEU A 37 11.79 17.52 13.06
N ALA A 38 11.34 16.27 13.23
CA ALA A 38 10.14 15.98 14.03
C ALA A 38 10.32 16.35 15.51
N LEU A 39 11.50 16.11 16.08
CA LEU A 39 11.83 16.46 17.47
C LEU A 39 11.99 17.97 17.69
N ALA A 40 12.44 18.71 16.68
CA ALA A 40 12.67 20.16 16.75
C ALA A 40 11.41 20.99 16.42
N ALA A 41 10.28 20.35 16.09
CA ALA A 41 9.06 21.07 15.76
C ALA A 41 8.44 21.72 17.00
N ASP A 42 8.19 23.03 16.96
CA ASP A 42 7.56 23.81 18.04
C ASP A 42 6.04 23.56 18.21
N GLY A 43 5.51 22.49 17.63
CA GLY A 43 4.07 22.18 17.62
C GLY A 43 3.76 20.72 17.26
N PRO A 44 2.48 20.38 17.04
CA PRO A 44 2.08 19.01 16.69
C PRO A 44 2.80 18.54 15.42
N ALA A 45 3.57 17.45 15.54
CA ALA A 45 4.27 16.81 14.44
C ALA A 45 3.78 15.37 14.27
N HIS A 46 3.81 14.90 13.04
CA HIS A 46 3.59 13.50 12.70
C HIS A 46 4.75 12.99 11.86
N TYR A 47 5.44 11.98 12.36
CA TYR A 47 6.50 11.28 11.63
C TYR A 47 5.89 10.07 10.91
N ALA A 48 6.10 10.00 9.60
CA ALA A 48 5.70 8.88 8.76
C ALA A 48 6.94 8.24 8.15
N ASP A 49 7.23 6.99 8.52
CA ASP A 49 8.32 6.23 7.92
C ASP A 49 7.86 5.60 6.59
N CYS A 50 8.15 6.30 5.50
CA CYS A 50 7.84 5.86 4.15
C CYS A 50 8.89 4.90 3.57
N ASP A 51 9.97 4.59 4.30
CA ASP A 51 10.93 3.55 3.92
C ASP A 51 10.41 2.20 4.42
N VAL A 52 9.49 1.61 3.67
CA VAL A 52 8.77 0.40 4.12
C VAL A 52 9.59 -0.88 3.99
N GLU A 53 10.72 -0.85 3.27
CA GLU A 53 11.62 -2.00 3.13
C GLU A 53 12.50 -2.13 4.38
N GLU A 54 13.02 -1.01 4.89
CA GLU A 54 13.91 -0.96 6.05
C GLU A 54 13.56 0.22 7.00
N PRO A 55 12.36 0.24 7.61
CA PRO A 55 11.93 1.36 8.45
C PRO A 55 12.79 1.46 9.72
N ASN A 56 13.33 2.64 10.00
CA ASN A 56 14.30 2.85 11.08
C ASN A 56 13.88 3.95 12.08
N GLY A 57 12.82 4.71 11.79
CA GLY A 57 12.37 5.81 12.64
C GLY A 57 11.99 5.38 14.05
N HIS A 58 11.41 4.19 14.21
CA HIS A 58 11.03 3.65 15.51
C HIS A 58 12.23 3.41 16.44
N ILE A 59 13.44 3.17 15.90
CA ILE A 59 14.66 2.96 16.69
C ILE A 59 15.06 4.26 17.42
N LEU A 60 14.90 5.39 16.74
CA LEU A 60 15.29 6.71 17.26
C LEU A 60 14.18 7.35 18.10
N LEU A 61 12.93 7.27 17.63
CA LEU A 61 11.78 7.91 18.29
C LEU A 61 11.21 7.07 19.45
N LYS A 62 11.41 5.75 19.44
CA LYS A 62 10.88 4.79 20.43
C LYS A 62 9.39 5.02 20.74
N PRO A 63 8.52 5.02 19.71
CA PRO A 63 7.09 5.24 19.92
C PRO A 63 6.46 4.09 20.70
N VAL A 64 5.42 4.40 21.47
CA VAL A 64 4.46 3.41 21.97
C VAL A 64 3.47 3.15 20.84
N LEU A 65 3.50 1.93 20.30
CA LEU A 65 2.58 1.50 19.23
C LEU A 65 1.26 1.03 19.85
N ASP A 66 0.14 1.55 19.34
CA ASP A 66 -1.22 1.20 19.80
C ASP A 66 -2.07 0.53 18.72
N GLN A 67 -1.63 0.61 17.47
CA GLN A 67 -2.33 0.04 16.33
C GLN A 67 -1.36 -0.73 15.45
N ARG A 68 -1.79 -1.92 15.04
CA ARG A 68 -1.09 -2.79 14.11
C ARG A 68 -2.12 -3.50 13.25
N ARG A 69 -1.95 -3.43 11.94
CA ARG A 69 -2.83 -4.12 10.98
C ARG A 69 -2.05 -4.62 9.78
N GLU A 70 -2.54 -5.70 9.19
CA GLU A 70 -2.06 -6.14 7.88
C GLU A 70 -2.53 -5.17 6.79
N PHE A 71 -1.65 -4.95 5.81
CA PHE A 71 -1.99 -4.29 4.57
C PHE A 71 -1.97 -5.32 3.44
N ALA A 72 -3.12 -5.48 2.78
CA ALA A 72 -3.30 -6.47 1.73
C ALA A 72 -3.88 -5.82 0.47
N LEU A 73 -3.43 -6.32 -0.68
CA LEU A 73 -4.01 -6.00 -1.97
C LEU A 73 -5.07 -7.04 -2.35
N THR A 74 -6.09 -6.59 -3.07
CA THR A 74 -7.03 -7.49 -3.75
C THR A 74 -6.37 -8.01 -5.03
N VAL A 75 -6.25 -9.33 -5.14
CA VAL A 75 -5.65 -10.01 -6.29
C VAL A 75 -6.66 -10.97 -6.92
N PRO A 76 -6.54 -11.28 -8.21
CA PRO A 76 -7.44 -12.23 -8.87
C PRO A 76 -7.14 -13.67 -8.45
N GLU A 77 -8.20 -14.42 -8.16
CA GLU A 77 -8.19 -15.89 -8.05
C GLU A 77 -9.07 -16.43 -9.17
N VAL A 78 -8.55 -17.36 -9.98
CA VAL A 78 -9.26 -17.87 -11.17
C VAL A 78 -10.28 -18.93 -10.73
N ILE A 79 -11.53 -18.79 -11.20
CA ILE A 79 -12.54 -19.84 -11.08
C ILE A 79 -12.43 -20.73 -12.32
N GLU A 80 -11.64 -21.80 -12.24
CA GLU A 80 -11.32 -22.66 -13.39
C GLU A 80 -12.56 -23.19 -14.11
N THR A 81 -13.61 -23.53 -13.37
CA THR A 81 -14.87 -24.06 -13.94
C THR A 81 -15.67 -23.05 -14.76
N GLN A 82 -15.39 -21.75 -14.63
CA GLN A 82 -16.01 -20.67 -15.39
C GLN A 82 -15.10 -20.13 -16.50
N CYS A 83 -13.79 -20.41 -16.43
CA CYS A 83 -12.84 -19.85 -17.38
C CYS A 83 -12.98 -20.53 -18.75
N SER A 84 -13.25 -19.72 -19.78
CA SER A 84 -13.26 -20.19 -21.18
C SER A 84 -11.89 -20.15 -21.86
N GLY A 85 -10.85 -19.63 -21.18
CA GLY A 85 -9.52 -19.48 -21.76
C GLY A 85 -9.41 -18.39 -22.84
N CYS A 86 -10.37 -17.45 -22.92
CA CYS A 86 -10.44 -16.45 -24.00
C CYS A 86 -9.22 -15.51 -24.13
N GLY A 87 -8.48 -15.26 -23.04
CA GLY A 87 -7.24 -14.47 -23.08
C GLY A 87 -7.38 -12.97 -22.83
N GLU A 88 -8.59 -12.40 -22.78
CA GLU A 88 -8.79 -10.95 -22.57
C GLU A 88 -8.08 -10.42 -21.30
N CYS A 89 -8.11 -11.20 -20.22
CA CYS A 89 -7.45 -10.86 -18.97
C CYS A 89 -5.91 -10.85 -19.05
N ARG A 90 -5.31 -11.69 -19.91
CA ARG A 90 -3.87 -11.69 -20.23
C ARG A 90 -3.54 -10.43 -21.04
N ASP A 91 -4.34 -10.13 -22.05
CA ASP A 91 -4.03 -9.08 -23.03
C ASP A 91 -4.11 -7.67 -22.42
N ILE A 92 -5.03 -7.44 -21.47
CA ILE A 92 -5.07 -6.18 -20.71
C ILE A 92 -3.98 -6.07 -19.63
N CYS A 93 -3.35 -7.18 -19.24
CA CYS A 93 -2.43 -7.20 -18.10
C CYS A 93 -1.07 -6.57 -18.44
N ARG A 94 -0.93 -5.27 -18.16
CA ARG A 94 0.33 -4.51 -18.36
C ARG A 94 1.53 -5.02 -17.56
N PHE A 95 1.30 -5.91 -16.58
CA PHE A 95 2.33 -6.47 -15.70
C PHE A 95 2.63 -7.94 -15.99
N ASN A 96 2.00 -8.53 -17.02
CA ASN A 96 2.14 -9.96 -17.36
C ASN A 96 1.87 -10.90 -16.16
N ALA A 97 1.01 -10.47 -15.23
CA ALA A 97 0.64 -11.23 -14.05
C ALA A 97 -0.40 -12.32 -14.34
N ILE A 98 -0.91 -12.40 -15.57
CA ILE A 98 -1.89 -13.41 -15.99
C ILE A 98 -1.39 -14.02 -17.29
N THR A 99 -1.42 -15.35 -17.36
CA THR A 99 -1.21 -16.12 -18.59
C THR A 99 -2.43 -17.00 -18.84
N VAL A 100 -2.52 -17.58 -20.04
CA VAL A 100 -3.51 -18.61 -20.37
C VAL A 100 -2.76 -19.84 -20.82
N PHE A 101 -3.06 -20.98 -20.19
CA PHE A 101 -2.47 -22.27 -20.52
C PHE A 101 -3.58 -23.27 -20.82
N GLY A 102 -3.61 -23.82 -22.04
CA GLY A 102 -4.70 -24.66 -22.50
C GLY A 102 -6.03 -23.88 -22.51
N SER A 103 -6.98 -24.32 -21.68
CA SER A 103 -8.32 -23.75 -21.60
C SER A 103 -8.56 -22.89 -20.35
N THR A 104 -7.54 -22.61 -19.54
CA THR A 104 -7.70 -21.84 -18.28
C THR A 104 -6.67 -20.72 -18.15
N ALA A 105 -7.08 -19.64 -17.49
CA ALA A 105 -6.18 -18.57 -17.08
C ALA A 105 -5.42 -18.97 -15.81
N MET A 106 -4.21 -18.45 -15.64
CA MET A 106 -3.40 -18.61 -14.45
C MET A 106 -2.86 -17.25 -14.01
N ALA A 107 -3.02 -16.89 -12.74
CA ALA A 107 -2.59 -15.62 -12.19
C ALA A 107 -1.36 -15.78 -11.29
N PHE A 108 -0.29 -15.04 -11.60
CA PHE A 108 0.90 -14.87 -10.77
C PHE A 108 0.69 -13.65 -9.87
N THR A 109 0.11 -13.88 -8.70
CA THR A 109 -0.36 -12.79 -7.83
C THR A 109 0.78 -11.89 -7.32
N GLU A 110 2.00 -12.39 -7.26
CA GLU A 110 3.23 -11.69 -6.89
C GLU A 110 3.57 -10.57 -7.88
N LEU A 111 3.25 -10.78 -9.17
CA LEU A 111 3.42 -9.78 -10.22
C LEU A 111 2.19 -8.87 -10.37
N CYS A 112 1.11 -9.15 -9.65
CA CYS A 112 -0.13 -8.40 -9.76
C CYS A 112 -0.03 -7.07 -9.01
N HIS A 113 -0.32 -5.97 -9.72
CA HIS A 113 -0.39 -4.60 -9.18
C HIS A 113 -1.81 -4.20 -8.73
N ALA A 114 -2.73 -5.16 -8.60
CA ALA A 114 -4.10 -4.95 -8.11
C ALA A 114 -4.90 -3.84 -8.85
N CYS A 115 -4.64 -3.63 -10.14
CA CYS A 115 -5.35 -2.63 -10.95
C CYS A 115 -6.82 -2.99 -11.25
N GLY A 116 -7.18 -4.27 -11.09
CA GLY A 116 -8.53 -4.78 -11.27
C GLY A 116 -9.00 -4.94 -12.72
N GLY A 117 -8.14 -4.70 -13.71
CA GLY A 117 -8.51 -4.79 -15.14
C GLY A 117 -9.05 -6.18 -15.54
N CYS A 118 -8.49 -7.25 -15.00
CA CYS A 118 -8.93 -8.62 -15.26
C CYS A 118 -10.39 -8.91 -14.85
N PHE A 119 -10.86 -8.31 -13.74
CA PHE A 119 -12.26 -8.42 -13.32
C PHE A 119 -13.21 -7.70 -14.29
N LEU A 120 -12.74 -6.61 -14.91
CA LEU A 120 -13.58 -5.78 -15.78
C LEU A 120 -13.74 -6.38 -17.18
N VAL A 121 -12.72 -7.06 -17.69
CA VAL A 121 -12.72 -7.57 -19.07
C VAL A 121 -13.16 -9.02 -19.20
N CYS A 122 -13.27 -9.78 -18.11
CA CYS A 122 -13.61 -11.19 -18.18
C CYS A 122 -15.09 -11.39 -18.54
N PRO A 123 -15.43 -11.92 -19.73
CA PRO A 123 -16.83 -12.09 -20.14
C PRO A 123 -17.56 -13.13 -19.27
N GLU A 124 -16.83 -14.13 -18.77
CA GLU A 124 -17.37 -15.23 -17.96
C GLU A 124 -17.44 -14.91 -16.46
N ASN A 125 -16.94 -13.75 -16.03
CA ASN A 125 -16.73 -13.42 -14.61
C ASN A 125 -15.92 -14.49 -13.84
N ALA A 126 -14.95 -15.13 -14.50
CA ALA A 126 -14.16 -16.25 -13.98
C ALA A 126 -13.08 -15.86 -12.94
N PHE A 127 -13.29 -14.79 -12.17
CA PHE A 127 -12.35 -14.34 -11.14
C PHE A 127 -13.04 -14.00 -9.82
N THR A 128 -12.55 -14.56 -8.71
CA THR A 128 -12.86 -14.11 -7.34
C THR A 128 -11.83 -13.12 -6.81
N ARG A 129 -12.22 -12.37 -5.78
CA ARG A 129 -11.38 -11.38 -5.11
C ARG A 129 -10.58 -12.04 -3.98
N GLY A 130 -9.39 -12.52 -4.32
CA GLY A 130 -8.40 -13.00 -3.38
C GLY A 130 -7.69 -11.87 -2.63
N LYS A 131 -6.85 -12.23 -1.67
CA LYS A 131 -6.06 -11.29 -0.85
C LYS A 131 -4.59 -11.69 -0.85
N ARG A 132 -3.71 -10.71 -1.09
CA ARG A 132 -2.26 -10.85 -0.93
C ARG A 132 -1.75 -9.83 0.08
N VAL A 133 -1.25 -10.33 1.22
CA VAL A 133 -0.71 -9.48 2.29
C VAL A 133 0.69 -8.98 1.89
N LEU A 134 0.84 -7.66 1.74
CA LEU A 134 2.10 -7.02 1.39
C LEU A 134 2.96 -6.72 2.60
N GLY A 135 2.36 -6.53 3.77
CA GLY A 135 3.10 -6.11 4.95
C GLY A 135 2.21 -5.67 6.09
N LEU A 136 2.81 -4.93 7.02
CA LEU A 136 2.17 -4.39 8.21
C LEU A 136 2.14 -2.87 8.15
N LEU A 137 1.09 -2.29 8.70
CA LEU A 137 1.00 -0.89 9.06
C LEU A 137 0.92 -0.79 10.58
N GLU A 138 1.76 0.06 11.15
CA GLU A 138 1.82 0.28 12.58
C GLU A 138 1.75 1.79 12.85
N SER A 139 0.98 2.15 13.88
CA SER A 139 0.88 3.54 14.31
C SER A 139 0.85 3.66 15.83
N GLY A 140 1.22 4.84 16.31
CA GLY A 140 1.29 5.15 17.72
C GLY A 140 1.85 6.54 17.94
N ARG A 141 2.56 6.73 19.05
CA ARG A 141 3.10 8.04 19.45
C ARG A 141 4.43 7.94 20.16
N ALA A 142 5.29 8.92 19.92
CA ALA A 142 6.50 9.19 20.72
C ALA A 142 6.32 10.53 21.44
N GLY A 143 5.86 10.49 22.69
CA GLY A 143 5.46 11.71 23.42
C GLY A 143 4.31 12.42 22.70
N THR A 144 4.57 13.65 22.23
CA THR A 144 3.59 14.45 21.47
C THR A 144 3.61 14.18 19.96
N ILE A 145 4.63 13.47 19.46
CA ILE A 145 4.82 13.19 18.02
C ILE A 145 3.97 11.99 17.61
N GLY A 146 3.07 12.19 16.66
CA GLY A 146 2.35 11.08 16.00
C GLY A 146 3.32 10.25 15.17
N PHE A 147 3.12 8.93 15.13
CA PHE A 147 4.02 8.00 14.45
C PHE A 147 3.22 7.03 13.57
N SER A 148 3.64 6.87 12.31
CA SER A 148 3.20 5.82 11.40
C SER A 148 4.39 5.18 10.71
N GLN A 149 4.37 3.87 10.51
CA GLN A 149 5.31 3.16 9.64
C GLN A 149 4.61 2.03 8.88
N GLY A 150 5.21 1.67 7.75
CA GLY A 150 4.90 0.43 7.04
C GLY A 150 6.11 -0.50 7.08
N THR A 151 5.88 -1.79 7.18
CA THR A 151 6.93 -2.82 7.07
C THR A 151 6.52 -3.83 6.03
N LEU A 152 7.28 -3.92 4.94
CA LEU A 152 7.02 -4.82 3.82
C LEU A 152 7.35 -6.27 4.22
N ARG A 153 6.56 -7.22 3.71
CA ARG A 153 6.87 -8.65 3.83
C ARG A 153 8.11 -8.95 2.98
N VAL A 154 9.05 -9.71 3.53
CA VAL A 154 10.26 -10.13 2.80
C VAL A 154 9.86 -10.87 1.51
N GLY A 155 10.53 -10.52 0.41
CA GLY A 155 10.29 -11.11 -0.92
C GLY A 155 9.22 -10.41 -1.75
N GLU A 156 8.59 -9.36 -1.24
CA GLU A 156 7.65 -8.54 -2.01
C GLU A 156 8.39 -7.66 -3.03
N ALA A 157 7.95 -7.70 -4.29
CA ALA A 157 8.56 -6.94 -5.38
C ALA A 157 8.05 -5.49 -5.49
N MET A 158 6.96 -5.16 -4.79
CA MET A 158 6.26 -3.89 -4.96
C MET A 158 5.97 -3.21 -3.61
N ALA A 159 6.69 -2.12 -3.33
CA ALA A 159 6.53 -1.33 -2.11
C ALA A 159 5.49 -0.19 -2.23
N ALA A 160 5.27 0.36 -3.43
CA ALA A 160 4.53 1.61 -3.62
C ALA A 160 3.11 1.65 -2.99
N PRO A 161 2.29 0.59 -3.05
CA PRO A 161 0.99 0.59 -2.39
C PRO A 161 1.08 0.68 -0.86
N LEU A 162 2.09 0.04 -0.26
CA LEU A 162 2.31 0.09 1.19
C LEU A 162 2.83 1.47 1.61
N ILE A 163 3.77 2.05 0.86
CA ILE A 163 4.27 3.43 1.08
C ILE A 163 3.09 4.43 1.07
N SER A 164 2.15 4.26 0.15
CA SER A 164 0.97 5.13 0.04
C SER A 164 -0.04 4.98 1.18
N ALA A 165 0.06 3.89 1.96
CA ALA A 165 -0.84 3.57 3.05
C ALA A 165 -0.31 3.98 4.44
N VAL A 166 0.97 4.40 4.51
CA VAL A 166 1.59 5.03 5.69
C VAL A 166 1.10 6.47 5.82
#